data_AF-A0A359E500-F1
#
_entry.id   AF-A0A359E500-F1
#
_cell.length_a   1.000
_cell.length_b   1.000
_cell.length_c   1.000
_cell.angle_alpha   90.00
_cell.angle_beta   90.00
_cell.angle_gamma   90.00
#
_symmetry.space_group_name_H-M   'P 1'
#
loop_
_entity.id
_entity.type
_entity.pdbx_description
1 polymer ?
#
loop_
_entity_poly.entity_id
_entity_poly.type
_entity_poly.pdbx_seq_one_letter_code
_entity_poly.pdbx_strand_id
1 'polypeptide(L)' 'QTTGGNWIFVVNENDGKAYRRDLRLGRQNPEYFEVLGGISPGEKVITSSYDTFGDNEVLVLE' A
#
# COMPACT_ATOMS: atom_id res chain seq x y z
N GLN A 1 -9.30 10.21 -5.27
CA GLN A 1 -8.10 9.47 -4.87
C GLN A 1 -7.46 10.21 -3.71
N THR A 2 -7.46 9.61 -2.52
CA THR A 2 -7.25 10.36 -1.27
C THR A 2 -5.83 10.21 -0.70
N THR A 3 -5.00 9.31 -1.23
CA THR A 3 -3.70 8.99 -0.62
C THR A 3 -2.48 9.61 -1.31
N GLY A 4 -2.66 10.24 -2.49
CA GLY A 4 -1.56 10.83 -3.25
C GLY A 4 -0.45 9.83 -3.66
N GLY A 5 -0.69 8.52 -3.49
CA GLY A 5 0.25 7.44 -3.82
C GLY A 5 1.41 7.24 -2.85
N ASN A 6 1.54 8.06 -1.80
CA ASN A 6 2.76 8.06 -0.96
C ASN A 6 2.86 6.88 0.02
N TRP A 7 1.87 6.00 0.08
CA TRP A 7 1.87 4.85 0.97
C TRP A 7 0.98 3.72 0.44
N ILE A 8 1.22 2.51 0.93
CA ILE A 8 0.48 1.30 0.56
C ILE A 8 0.30 0.38 1.78
N PHE A 9 -0.76 -0.41 1.81
CA PHE A 9 -0.89 -1.49 2.79
C PHE A 9 -0.17 -2.74 2.28
N VAL A 10 0.83 -3.19 3.04
CA VAL A 10 1.58 -4.42 2.80
C VAL A 10 1.01 -5.52 3.68
N VAL A 11 0.58 -6.61 3.06
CA VAL A 11 0.02 -7.77 3.73
C VAL A 11 1.15 -8.60 4.33
N ASN A 12 1.07 -8.84 5.63
CA ASN A 12 1.88 -9.81 6.34
C ASN A 12 1.08 -11.11 6.46
N GLU A 13 1.50 -12.12 5.71
CA GLU A 13 0.84 -13.42 5.65
C GLU A 13 0.96 -14.20 6.97
N ASN A 14 1.92 -13.84 7.83
CA ASN A 14 2.17 -14.56 9.08
C ASN A 14 1.16 -14.23 10.18
N ASP A 15 0.63 -13.01 10.19
CA ASP A 15 -0.26 -12.51 11.25
C ASP A 15 -1.67 -12.13 10.73
N GLY A 16 -1.91 -12.30 9.43
CA GLY A 16 -3.18 -11.96 8.81
C GLY A 16 -3.47 -10.45 8.84
N LYS A 17 -2.44 -9.60 8.90
CA LYS A 17 -2.61 -8.15 8.96
C LYS A 17 -1.99 -7.48 7.76
N ALA A 18 -2.48 -6.29 7.43
CA ALA A 18 -1.84 -5.41 6.49
C ALA A 18 -1.39 -4.14 7.20
N TYR A 19 -0.17 -3.72 6.94
CA TYR A 19 0.45 -2.56 7.59
C TYR A 19 0.65 -1.46 6.58
N ARG A 20 0.26 -0.24 6.95
CA ARG A 20 0.54 0.93 6.13
C ARG A 20 2.05 1.16 6.09
N ARG A 21 2.58 1.34 4.89
CA ARG A 21 4.00 1.59 4.66
C ARG A 21 4.17 2.70 3.65
N ASP A 22 5.05 3.65 3.97
CA ASP A 22 5.37 4.73 3.06
C ASP A 22 6.11 4.20 1.83
N LEU A 23 5.72 4.70 0.67
CA LEU A 23 6.31 4.41 -0.62
C LEU A 23 7.13 5.60 -1.07
N ARG A 24 8.31 5.30 -1.64
CA ARG A 24 9.04 6.29 -2.41
C ARG A 24 8.66 6.12 -3.87
N LEU A 25 7.78 6.98 -4.35
CA LEU A 25 7.39 7.00 -5.76
C LEU A 25 8.35 7.86 -6.59
N GLY A 26 8.59 7.41 -7.82
CA GLY A 26 9.35 8.12 -8.85
C GLY A 26 8.41 8.74 -9.87
N ARG A 27 8.63 8.42 -11.14
CA ARG A 27 7.77 8.86 -12.23
C ARG A 27 6.38 8.23 -12.11
N GLN A 28 5.35 9.02 -12.41
CA GLN A 28 3.96 8.57 -12.46
C GLN A 28 3.36 8.93 -13.82
N ASN A 29 2.53 8.03 -14.33
CA ASN A 29 1.63 8.30 -15.45
C ASN A 29 0.21 7.80 -15.07
N PRO A 30 -0.82 8.04 -15.88
CA PRO A 30 -2.19 7.66 -15.53
C PRO A 30 -2.42 6.17 -15.31
N GLU A 31 -1.54 5.31 -15.83
CA GLU A 31 -1.67 3.86 -15.76
C GLU A 31 -0.72 3.22 -14.73
N TYR A 32 0.42 3.84 -14.46
CA TYR A 32 1.53 3.25 -13.71
C TYR A 32 2.25 4.25 -12.80
N PHE A 33 2.73 3.73 -11.68
CA PHE A 33 3.62 4.43 -10.74
C PHE A 33 4.95 3.68 -10.67
N GLU A 34 6.06 4.42 -10.75
CA GLU A 34 7.38 3.89 -10.49
C GLU A 34 7.62 3.82 -8.98
N VAL A 35 7.92 2.63 -8.46
CA VAL A 35 8.25 2.43 -7.05
C VAL A 35 9.76 2.35 -6.89
N LEU A 36 10.33 3.36 -6.25
CA LEU A 36 11.77 3.46 -5.94
C LEU A 36 12.13 2.82 -4.60
N GLY A 37 11.15 2.60 -3.72
CA GLY A 37 11.35 1.98 -2.42
C GLY A 37 10.08 1.92 -1.56
N GLY A 38 10.19 1.22 -0.45
CA GLY A 38 9.09 0.97 0.49
C GLY A 38 8.53 -0.45 0.39
N ILE A 39 8.67 -1.12 -0.75
CA ILE A 39 8.27 -2.53 -0.91
C ILE A 39 9.36 -3.33 -1.63
N SER A 40 9.38 -4.63 -1.34
CA SER A 40 10.30 -5.61 -1.93
C SER A 40 9.56 -6.54 -2.90
N PRO A 41 10.25 -7.07 -3.92
CA PRO A 41 9.68 -8.10 -4.78
C PRO A 41 9.16 -9.30 -3.97
N GLY A 42 7.93 -9.73 -4.26
CA GLY A 42 7.26 -10.83 -3.56
C GLY A 42 6.37 -10.41 -2.40
N GLU A 43 6.42 -9.15 -1.95
CA GLU A 43 5.46 -8.65 -0.97
C GLU A 43 4.06 -8.50 -1.60
N LYS A 44 3.03 -8.90 -0.85
CA LYS A 44 1.63 -8.72 -1.24
C LYS A 44 1.13 -7.37 -0.74
N VAL A 45 0.37 -6.69 -1.57
CA VAL A 45 -0.16 -5.35 -1.27
C VAL A 45 -1.64 -5.26 -1.60
N ILE A 46 -2.34 -4.37 -0.92
CA ILE A 46 -3.74 -4.06 -1.23
C ILE A 46 -3.75 -2.98 -2.32
N THR A 47 -4.47 -3.22 -3.41
CA THR A 47 -4.63 -2.25 -4.53
C THR A 47 -6.08 -1.80 -4.72
N SER A 48 -7.01 -2.37 -3.95
CA SER A 48 -8.41 -1.95 -3.90
C SER A 48 -8.56 -0.56 -3.27
N SER A 49 -9.73 0.05 -3.43
CA SER A 49 -9.97 1.38 -2.88
C SER A 49 -9.80 1.41 -1.35
N TYR A 50 -9.18 2.47 -0.86
CA TYR A 50 -8.93 2.73 0.55
C TYR A 50 -10.02 3.58 1.23
N ASP A 51 -11.11 3.88 0.52
CA ASP A 51 -12.13 4.83 0.98
C ASP A 51 -12.76 4.47 2.33
N THR A 52 -12.78 3.18 2.67
CA THR A 52 -13.34 2.66 3.93
C THR A 52 -12.31 2.51 5.04
N PHE A 53 -11.02 2.71 4.75
CA PHE A 53 -9.94 2.47 5.71
C PHE A 53 -9.61 3.69 6.57
N GLY A 54 -10.06 4.90 6.20
CA GLY A 54 -9.83 6.11 6.97
C GLY A 54 -8.33 6.34 7.25
N ASP A 55 -8.01 6.68 8.51
CA ASP A 55 -6.63 6.92 8.98
C ASP A 55 -5.99 5.69 9.65
N ASN A 56 -6.53 4.50 9.43
CA ASN A 56 -6.02 3.28 10.08
C ASN A 56 -4.60 2.94 9.59
N GLU A 57 -3.72 2.59 10.54
CA GLU A 57 -2.34 2.18 10.23
C GLU A 57 -2.20 0.66 10.04
N VAL A 58 -3.16 -0.11 10.56
CA VAL A 58 -3.17 -1.57 10.50
C VAL A 58 -4.57 -2.06 10.13
N LEU A 59 -4.65 -2.99 9.18
CA LEU A 59 -5.86 -3.70 8.79
C LEU A 59 -5.74 -5.17 9.22
N VAL A 60 -6.83 -5.75 9.71
CA VAL A 60 -6.92 -7.19 9.99
C VAL A 60 -7.67 -7.85 8.84
N LEU A 61 -7.11 -8.91 8.29
CA LEU A 61 -7.66 -9.70 7.19
C LEU A 61 -8.24 -10.99 7.78
N GLU A 62 -9.57 -11.09 7.84
CA GLU A 62 -10.30 -12.33 8.14
C GLU A 62 -10.68 -13.09 6.87
#